data_AF-A0ABD0K0L7-F1
#
_entry.id   AF-A0ABD0K0L7-F1
#
_cell.length_a   1.000
_cell.length_b   1.000
_cell.length_c   1.000
_cell.angle_alpha   90.00
_cell.angle_beta   90.00
_cell.angle_gamma   90.00
#
_symmetry.space_group_name_H-M   'P 1'
#
loop_
_entity.id
_entity.type
_entity.pdbx_description
1 polymer ?
#
loop_
_entity_poly.entity_id
_entity_poly.type
_entity_poly.pdbx_seq_one_letter_code
_entity_poly.pdbx_strand_id
1 'polypeptide(L)'
;MCLQEPVPELEPSLPSTWQSTKRNWFSFARSADKLKTVQAACEQAGSGKGNVATVVADVGKQEDLERIIKEAVAAFGVLDVLVNNAAALVINDVEHTSPESFDRTIAVNLRAPFFLSQAAMPHLKKTGG
;
A
#
# COMPACT_ATOMS: atom_id res chain seq x y z
N MET A 1 28.10 12.10 -15.45
CA MET A 1 28.69 10.75 -15.64
C MET A 1 28.92 10.16 -14.24
N CYS A 2 27.84 9.69 -13.61
CA CYS A 2 27.93 8.99 -12.32
C CYS A 2 27.97 7.50 -12.63
N LEU A 3 29.01 6.85 -12.14
CA LEU A 3 29.32 5.44 -12.37
C LEU A 3 28.18 4.59 -11.80
N GLN A 4 27.57 3.77 -12.66
CA GLN A 4 26.74 2.66 -12.26
C GLN A 4 27.66 1.61 -11.63
N GLU A 5 27.91 1.70 -10.33
CA GLU A 5 28.36 0.51 -9.62
C GLU A 5 27.21 -0.50 -9.61
N PRO A 6 27.45 -1.79 -9.93
CA PRO A 6 26.41 -2.81 -9.87
C PRO A 6 25.89 -2.88 -8.44
N VAL A 7 24.57 -2.76 -8.28
CA VAL A 7 23.90 -3.00 -7.00
C VAL A 7 24.28 -4.43 -6.57
N PRO A 8 24.93 -4.61 -5.41
CA PRO A 8 25.22 -5.95 -4.90
C PRO A 8 23.89 -6.72 -4.79
N GLU A 9 23.87 -8.02 -5.13
CA GLU A 9 22.70 -8.87 -4.94
C GLU A 9 22.15 -8.72 -3.50
N LEU A 10 21.05 -7.98 -3.36
CA LEU A 10 20.37 -7.70 -2.11
C LEU A 10 19.50 -8.88 -1.67
N GLU A 11 20.04 -10.09 -1.66
CA GLU A 11 19.36 -11.24 -1.06
C GLU A 11 20.18 -11.86 0.10
N PRO A 12 20.22 -11.22 1.29
CA PRO A 12 20.48 -11.92 2.52
C PRO A 12 19.14 -12.27 3.19
N SER A 13 18.74 -13.55 3.04
CA SER A 13 17.74 -14.27 3.86
C SER A 13 16.57 -13.42 4.39
N LEU A 14 15.53 -13.22 3.58
CA LEU A 14 14.23 -12.87 4.14
C LEU A 14 13.89 -13.84 5.28
N PRO A 15 13.34 -13.37 6.42
CA PRO A 15 13.02 -14.24 7.54
C PRO A 15 12.20 -15.44 7.07
N SER A 16 12.36 -16.62 7.67
CA SER A 16 11.64 -17.82 7.23
C SER A 16 10.11 -17.64 7.24
N THR A 17 9.59 -16.72 8.06
CA THR A 17 8.19 -16.27 8.07
C THR A 17 7.76 -15.60 6.76
N TRP A 18 8.69 -14.96 6.05
CA TRP A 18 8.50 -14.36 4.73
C TRP A 18 8.71 -15.37 3.59
N GLN A 19 9.12 -16.60 3.84
CA GLN A 19 9.27 -17.63 2.80
C GLN A 19 7.96 -18.44 2.61
N SER A 20 6.93 -18.19 3.42
CA SER A 20 5.61 -18.81 3.29
C SER A 20 4.82 -18.27 2.08
N THR A 21 4.20 -19.19 1.33
CA THR A 21 3.35 -18.89 0.15
C THR A 21 1.92 -18.50 0.48
N LYS A 22 1.47 -18.71 1.73
CA LYS A 22 0.13 -18.32 2.18
C LYS A 22 0.20 -17.03 2.98
N ARG A 23 -0.02 -15.90 2.30
CA ARG A 23 -0.13 -14.58 2.91
C ARG A 23 -1.54 -14.05 2.77
N ASN A 24 -1.96 -13.29 3.77
CA ASN A 24 -3.18 -12.51 3.70
C ASN A 24 -2.90 -11.19 2.99
N TRP A 25 -3.71 -10.84 2.01
CA TRP A 25 -3.61 -9.59 1.26
C TRP A 25 -4.82 -8.73 1.54
N PHE A 26 -4.58 -7.50 1.99
CA PHE A 26 -5.60 -6.47 2.07
C PHE A 26 -5.28 -5.37 1.05
N SER A 27 -6.12 -5.23 0.02
CA SER A 27 -5.92 -4.22 -1.02
C SER A 27 -7.01 -3.15 -0.98
N PHE A 28 -6.64 -1.91 -1.24
CA PHE A 28 -7.58 -0.80 -1.32
C PHE A 28 -7.33 0.06 -2.56
N ALA A 29 -8.41 0.56 -3.14
CA ALA A 29 -8.37 1.46 -4.30
C ALA A 29 -9.73 2.12 -4.50
N ARG A 30 -9.78 3.13 -5.38
CA ARG A 30 -11.01 3.88 -5.68
C ARG A 30 -12.03 3.12 -6.54
N SER A 31 -11.60 2.03 -7.20
CA SER A 31 -12.43 1.30 -8.18
C SER A 31 -12.70 -0.11 -7.67
N ALA A 32 -13.98 -0.39 -7.39
CA ALA A 32 -14.43 -1.71 -6.98
C ALA A 32 -14.11 -2.79 -8.03
N ASP A 33 -14.25 -2.48 -9.32
CA ASP A 33 -14.01 -3.46 -10.37
C ASP A 33 -12.53 -3.80 -10.52
N LYS A 34 -11.62 -2.81 -10.41
CA LYS A 34 -10.18 -3.08 -10.36
C LYS A 34 -9.79 -3.90 -9.13
N LEU A 35 -10.43 -3.66 -7.99
CA LEU A 35 -10.21 -4.46 -6.78
C LEU A 35 -10.65 -5.91 -6.97
N LYS A 36 -11.78 -6.18 -7.64
CA LYS A 36 -12.17 -7.56 -8.00
C LYS A 36 -11.12 -8.24 -8.87
N THR A 37 -10.55 -7.52 -9.85
CA THR A 37 -9.46 -8.05 -10.68
C THR A 37 -8.22 -8.39 -9.86
N VAL A 38 -7.78 -7.48 -8.98
CA VAL A 38 -6.62 -7.72 -8.09
C VAL A 38 -6.89 -8.88 -7.15
N GLN A 39 -8.09 -8.96 -6.56
CA GLN A 39 -8.46 -10.05 -5.68
C GLN A 39 -8.35 -11.40 -6.40
N ALA A 40 -8.95 -11.53 -7.58
CA ALA A 40 -8.86 -12.75 -8.37
C ALA A 40 -7.40 -13.11 -8.73
N ALA A 41 -6.58 -12.11 -9.10
CA ALA A 41 -5.18 -12.33 -9.42
C ALA A 41 -4.37 -12.79 -8.19
N CYS A 42 -4.56 -12.18 -7.02
CA CYS A 42 -3.89 -12.59 -5.78
C CYS A 42 -4.30 -14.00 -5.33
N GLU A 43 -5.58 -14.36 -5.49
CA GLU A 43 -6.07 -15.70 -5.19
C GLU A 43 -5.45 -16.74 -6.15
N GLN A 44 -5.35 -16.43 -7.45
CA GLN A 44 -4.71 -17.28 -8.47
C GLN A 44 -3.18 -17.41 -8.25
N ALA A 45 -2.53 -16.37 -7.76
CA ALA A 45 -1.09 -16.34 -7.48
C ALA A 45 -0.68 -17.17 -6.23
N GLY A 46 -1.61 -17.87 -5.59
CA GLY A 46 -1.31 -18.82 -4.51
C GLY A 46 -1.69 -18.37 -3.11
N SER A 47 -2.27 -17.17 -2.95
CA SER A 47 -2.77 -16.71 -1.63
C SER A 47 -3.90 -17.62 -1.13
N GLY A 48 -4.73 -18.15 -2.03
CA GLY A 48 -5.88 -18.98 -1.72
C GLY A 48 -7.14 -18.16 -1.39
N LYS A 49 -8.31 -18.75 -1.64
CA LYS A 49 -9.61 -18.12 -1.40
C LYS A 49 -9.79 -17.82 0.09
N GLY A 50 -10.21 -16.60 0.43
CA GLY A 50 -10.38 -16.14 1.81
C GLY A 50 -9.15 -15.49 2.44
N ASN A 51 -7.99 -15.55 1.77
CA ASN A 51 -6.76 -14.86 2.20
C ASN A 51 -6.57 -13.54 1.44
N VAL A 52 -7.59 -13.07 0.73
CA VAL A 52 -7.58 -11.77 0.05
C VAL A 52 -8.86 -11.02 0.40
N ALA A 53 -8.70 -9.82 0.95
CA ALA A 53 -9.77 -8.91 1.27
C ALA A 53 -9.52 -7.57 0.58
N THR A 54 -10.60 -6.86 0.24
CA THR A 54 -10.49 -5.57 -0.43
C THR A 54 -11.46 -4.56 0.16
N VAL A 55 -11.09 -3.27 0.06
CA VAL A 55 -11.97 -2.16 0.42
C VAL A 55 -11.88 -1.04 -0.60
N VAL A 56 -13.03 -0.47 -0.96
CA VAL A 56 -13.05 0.76 -1.78
C VAL A 56 -12.69 1.94 -0.90
N ALA A 57 -11.64 2.67 -1.28
CA ALA A 57 -11.16 3.85 -0.56
C ALA A 57 -10.40 4.82 -1.49
N ASP A 58 -10.44 6.12 -1.19
CA ASP A 58 -9.59 7.14 -1.78
C ASP A 58 -8.64 7.69 -0.72
N VAL A 59 -7.35 7.41 -0.85
CA VAL A 59 -6.33 7.96 0.06
C VAL A 59 -6.23 9.49 0.02
N GLY A 60 -6.79 10.14 -1.01
CA GLY A 60 -6.96 11.60 -1.01
C GLY A 60 -7.93 12.10 0.06
N LYS A 61 -8.77 11.24 0.65
CA LYS A 61 -9.75 11.57 1.69
C LYS A 61 -9.23 11.18 3.07
N GLN A 62 -9.33 12.08 4.04
CA GLN A 62 -8.78 11.85 5.39
C GLN A 62 -9.53 10.73 6.11
N GLU A 63 -10.86 10.69 5.96
CA GLU A 63 -11.75 9.71 6.57
C GLU A 63 -11.47 8.26 6.13
N ASP A 64 -10.84 8.07 4.98
CA ASP A 64 -10.50 6.75 4.46
C ASP A 64 -9.19 6.21 5.05
N LEU A 65 -8.26 7.06 5.48
CA LEU A 65 -6.91 6.62 5.89
C LEU A 65 -6.94 5.72 7.14
N GLU A 66 -7.62 6.16 8.19
CA GLU A 66 -7.76 5.37 9.41
C GLU A 66 -8.66 4.14 9.20
N ARG A 67 -9.70 4.31 8.38
CA ARG A 67 -10.65 3.24 8.05
C ARG A 67 -9.97 2.06 7.35
N ILE A 68 -9.07 2.34 6.40
CA ILE A 68 -8.29 1.31 5.69
C ILE A 68 -7.55 0.41 6.68
N ILE A 69 -6.80 1.01 7.63
CA ILE A 69 -6.01 0.25 8.60
C ILE A 69 -6.92 -0.55 9.54
N LYS A 70 -8.01 0.08 10.01
CA LYS A 70 -9.00 -0.60 10.87
C LYS A 70 -9.60 -1.83 10.20
N GLU A 71 -10.00 -1.71 8.93
CA GLU A 71 -10.60 -2.81 8.18
C GLU A 71 -9.57 -3.90 7.85
N ALA A 72 -8.32 -3.54 7.54
CA ALA A 72 -7.25 -4.50 7.31
C ALA A 72 -6.98 -5.37 8.56
N VAL A 73 -6.88 -4.74 9.72
CA VAL A 73 -6.69 -5.43 11.00
C VAL A 73 -7.93 -6.23 11.38
N ALA A 74 -9.14 -5.73 11.10
CA ALA A 74 -10.37 -6.49 11.35
C ALA A 74 -10.48 -7.76 10.48
N ALA A 75 -9.99 -7.71 9.24
CA ALA A 75 -10.05 -8.84 8.32
C ALA A 75 -9.12 -10.00 8.73
N PHE A 76 -7.91 -9.70 9.21
CA PHE A 76 -6.87 -10.72 9.40
C PHE A 76 -6.26 -10.76 10.81
N GLY A 77 -6.62 -9.83 11.70
CA GLY A 77 -6.14 -9.74 13.08
C GLY A 77 -4.72 -9.19 13.23
N VAL A 78 -3.90 -9.26 12.18
CA VAL A 78 -2.49 -8.85 12.16
C VAL A 78 -2.20 -7.97 10.95
N LEU A 79 -1.27 -7.03 11.11
CA LEU A 79 -0.72 -6.20 10.04
C LEU A 79 0.80 -6.24 10.14
N ASP A 80 1.41 -7.02 9.26
CA ASP A 80 2.86 -7.19 9.20
C ASP A 80 3.53 -6.20 8.26
N VAL A 81 2.86 -5.79 7.18
CA VAL A 81 3.44 -4.94 6.13
C VAL A 81 2.42 -3.91 5.66
N LEU A 82 2.87 -2.66 5.51
CA LEU A 82 2.14 -1.60 4.80
C LEU A 82 2.91 -1.20 3.55
N VAL A 83 2.24 -1.25 2.39
CA VAL A 83 2.81 -0.79 1.11
C VAL A 83 2.11 0.49 0.67
N ASN A 84 2.81 1.61 0.79
CA ASN A 84 2.35 2.92 0.31
C ASN A 84 2.56 3.05 -1.22
N ASN A 85 1.75 2.32 -2.00
CA ASN A 85 1.87 2.28 -3.47
C ASN A 85 0.99 3.31 -4.21
N ALA A 86 -0.05 3.84 -3.56
CA ALA A 86 -0.97 4.77 -4.23
C ALA A 86 -0.26 6.07 -4.63
N ALA A 87 -0.43 6.48 -5.89
CA ALA A 87 0.15 7.72 -6.42
C ALA A 87 -0.82 8.46 -7.35
N ALA A 88 -0.75 9.79 -7.31
CA ALA A 88 -1.26 10.70 -8.32
C ALA A 88 -0.07 11.32 -9.04
N LEU A 89 -0.02 11.16 -10.36
CA LEU A 89 1.00 11.76 -11.21
C LEU A 89 0.33 12.79 -12.10
N VAL A 90 0.68 14.06 -11.88
CA VAL A 90 0.34 15.17 -12.77
C VAL A 90 1.66 15.76 -13.23
N ILE A 91 1.93 15.71 -14.54
CA ILE A 91 3.16 16.23 -15.13
C ILE A 91 2.86 17.61 -15.69
N ASN A 92 3.40 18.64 -15.05
CA ASN A 92 3.36 20.03 -15.49
C ASN A 92 4.67 20.70 -15.05
N ASP A 93 5.03 21.79 -15.72
CA ASP A 93 6.11 22.65 -15.26
C ASP A 93 5.66 23.51 -14.07
N VAL A 94 6.63 24.10 -13.37
CA VAL A 94 6.38 24.91 -12.16
C VAL A 94 5.41 26.07 -12.45
N GLU A 95 5.55 26.71 -13.60
CA GLU A 95 4.71 27.86 -14.01
C GLU A 95 3.27 27.48 -14.35
N HIS A 96 3.01 26.20 -14.61
CA HIS A 96 1.71 25.70 -15.09
C HIS A 96 1.02 24.72 -14.13
N THR A 97 1.65 24.42 -12.99
CA THR A 97 1.04 23.56 -11.99
C THR A 97 -0.07 24.31 -11.25
N SER A 98 -1.32 23.86 -11.40
CA SER A 98 -2.45 24.44 -10.67
C SER A 98 -2.39 24.07 -9.18
N PRO A 99 -2.94 24.93 -8.29
CA PRO A 99 -3.07 24.60 -6.87
C PRO A 99 -3.79 23.26 -6.64
N GLU A 100 -4.87 22.99 -7.38
CA GLU A 100 -5.61 21.73 -7.28
C GLU A 100 -4.75 20.50 -7.63
N SER A 101 -3.92 20.59 -8.68
CA SER A 101 -3.03 19.50 -9.08
C SER A 101 -1.93 19.26 -8.03
N PHE A 102 -1.38 20.35 -7.49
CA PHE A 102 -0.40 20.31 -6.42
C PHE A 102 -1.00 19.67 -5.16
N ASP A 103 -2.14 20.18 -4.69
CA ASP A 103 -2.83 19.70 -3.49
C ASP A 103 -3.23 18.23 -3.63
N ARG A 104 -3.72 17.81 -4.80
CA ARG A 104 -4.03 16.40 -5.05
C ARG A 104 -2.79 15.52 -4.97
N THR A 105 -1.67 15.97 -5.53
CA THR A 105 -0.40 15.23 -5.51
C THR A 105 0.14 15.13 -4.08
N ILE A 106 0.14 16.23 -3.32
CA ILE A 106 0.55 16.24 -1.91
C ILE A 106 -0.38 15.36 -1.06
N ALA A 107 -1.69 15.43 -1.29
CA ALA A 107 -2.66 14.61 -0.57
C ALA A 107 -2.42 13.10 -0.78
N VAL A 108 -2.20 12.66 -2.01
CA VAL A 108 -2.06 11.24 -2.35
C VAL A 108 -0.65 10.71 -2.11
N ASN A 109 0.39 11.45 -2.47
CA ASN A 109 1.76 10.92 -2.53
C ASN A 109 2.55 11.19 -1.25
N LEU A 110 2.11 12.14 -0.41
CA LEU A 110 2.83 12.52 0.81
C LEU A 110 1.96 12.37 2.06
N ARG A 111 0.83 13.08 2.11
CA ARG A 111 -0.06 13.07 3.29
C ARG A 111 -0.57 11.67 3.59
N ALA A 112 -1.10 10.99 2.57
CA ALA A 112 -1.65 9.65 2.74
C ALA A 112 -0.62 8.63 3.24
N PRO A 113 0.57 8.44 2.62
CA PRO A 113 1.59 7.54 3.15
C PRO A 113 1.94 7.82 4.61
N PHE A 114 2.09 9.10 4.98
CA PHE A 114 2.40 9.48 6.36
C PHE A 114 1.32 9.02 7.35
N PHE A 115 0.05 9.35 7.09
CA PHE A 115 -1.04 9.03 8.01
C PHE A 115 -1.44 7.55 7.99
N LEU A 116 -1.31 6.85 6.86
CA LEU A 116 -1.44 5.39 6.81
C LEU A 116 -0.36 4.73 7.67
N SER A 117 0.89 5.14 7.52
CA SER A 117 1.98 4.64 8.36
C SER A 117 1.74 4.95 9.83
N GLN A 118 1.32 6.17 10.17
CA GLN A 118 0.98 6.56 11.54
C GLN A 118 -0.11 5.66 12.14
N ALA A 119 -1.20 5.43 11.41
CA ALA A 119 -2.29 4.56 11.84
C ALA A 119 -1.85 3.08 11.94
N ALA A 120 -0.93 2.62 11.08
CA ALA A 120 -0.41 1.26 11.09
C ALA A 120 0.61 0.99 12.21
N MET A 121 1.30 2.02 12.74
CA MET A 121 2.40 1.85 13.71
C MET A 121 2.08 1.02 14.95
N PRO A 122 0.91 1.16 15.61
CA PRO A 122 0.57 0.32 16.75
C PRO A 122 0.47 -1.17 16.41
N HIS A 123 0.22 -1.51 15.15
CA HIS A 123 0.09 -2.88 14.67
C HIS A 123 1.45 -3.43 14.20
N LEU A 124 2.16 -2.65 13.37
CA LEU A 124 3.48 -3.03 12.85
C LEU A 124 4.52 -3.23 13.97
N LYS A 125 4.46 -2.43 15.05
CA LYS A 125 5.34 -2.63 16.21
C LYS A 125 5.12 -3.98 16.92
N LYS A 126 3.93 -4.58 16.83
CA LYS A 126 3.66 -5.89 17.46
C LYS A 126 4.26 -7.04 16.69
N THR A 127 4.50 -6.86 15.40
CA THR A 127 4.94 -7.90 14.47
C THR A 127 6.43 -7.78 14.11
N GLY A 128 7.05 -6.63 14.39
CA GLY A 128 8.45 -6.36 14.03
C GLY A 128 8.61 -5.56 12.73
N GLY A 129 7.49 -5.27 12.05
CA GLY A 129 7.42 -4.35 10.91
C GLY A 129 7.63 -4.97 9.54
#